data_AF-A0A968DX36-F1
#
_entry.id   AF-A0A968DX36-F1
#
_cell.length_a   1.000
_cell.length_b   1.000
_cell.length_c   1.000
_cell.angle_alpha   90.00
_cell.angle_beta   90.00
_cell.angle_gamma   90.00
#
_symmetry.space_group_name_H-M   'P 1'
#
loop_
_entity.id
_entity.type
_entity.pdbx_description
1 polymer ?
#
loop_
_entity_poly.entity_id
_entity_poly.type
_entity_poly.pdbx_seq_one_letter_code
_entity_poly.pdbx_strand_id
1 'polypeptide(L)'
;GLGTLTGLQQVDYKLATDDPNSIQKFTFHWSCSGQGRQEFKVANPHLAEMHRETLWNLNLKFNKRDLQKGAGSVFVVESFVPVTLEFEIDQEKGVIVLKCKNLGSLGIVNYTYPPDRVNAELMDELAKCVLRRPNRFDELNGEKMSDTLRQRLRENVEKEREARNTELHESSSVTQ
;
A
#
# COMPACT_ATOMS: atom_id res chain seq x y z
N GLY A 1 14.90 1.98 -7.58
CA GLY A 1 13.63 1.84 -6.84
C GLY A 1 12.65 1.11 -7.71
N LEU A 2 11.74 0.33 -7.12
CA LEU A 2 10.56 -0.19 -7.81
C LEU A 2 9.74 1.06 -8.24
N GLY A 3 9.41 1.21 -9.53
CA GLY A 3 8.67 2.38 -10.01
C GLY A 3 7.30 2.55 -9.35
N THR A 4 6.64 3.70 -9.56
CA THR A 4 5.31 3.96 -9.02
C THR A 4 4.23 3.35 -9.90
N LEU A 5 3.33 2.54 -9.32
CA LEU A 5 2.11 2.06 -9.99
C LEU A 5 0.98 3.05 -9.72
N THR A 6 0.47 3.70 -10.76
CA THR A 6 -0.63 4.69 -10.66
C THR A 6 -1.88 4.21 -11.40
N GLY A 7 -3.06 4.72 -11.03
CA GLY A 7 -4.31 4.42 -11.74
C GLY A 7 -4.91 3.05 -11.48
N LEU A 8 -4.49 2.35 -10.40
CA LEU A 8 -5.04 1.04 -10.04
C LEU A 8 -6.44 1.19 -9.41
N GLN A 9 -7.39 0.39 -9.89
CA GLN A 9 -8.74 0.26 -9.34
C GLN A 9 -8.83 -0.92 -8.39
N GLN A 10 -9.61 -0.79 -7.31
CA GLN A 10 -9.86 -1.90 -6.38
C GLN A 10 -10.95 -2.81 -6.95
N VAL A 11 -10.71 -4.12 -6.91
CA VAL A 11 -11.62 -5.16 -7.40
C VAL A 11 -11.57 -6.39 -6.49
N ASP A 12 -12.58 -7.26 -6.62
CA ASP A 12 -12.61 -8.60 -6.02
C ASP A 12 -12.47 -8.66 -4.49
N TYR A 13 -13.22 -7.81 -3.78
CA TYR A 13 -13.31 -7.90 -2.31
C TYR A 13 -13.89 -9.24 -1.87
N LYS A 14 -13.18 -9.91 -0.97
CA LYS A 14 -13.61 -11.19 -0.38
C LYS A 14 -13.23 -11.24 1.09
N LEU A 15 -14.06 -11.89 1.87
CA LEU A 15 -13.83 -12.20 3.27
C LEU A 15 -13.74 -13.72 3.41
N ALA A 16 -12.70 -14.18 4.09
CA ALA A 16 -12.50 -15.57 4.46
C ALA A 16 -12.33 -15.68 5.97
N THR A 17 -12.84 -16.75 6.56
CA THR A 17 -12.70 -17.08 7.98
C THR A 17 -12.19 -18.50 8.11
N ASP A 18 -11.50 -18.82 9.20
CA ASP A 18 -11.01 -20.17 9.50
C ASP A 18 -12.14 -21.13 9.89
N ASP A 19 -12.96 -20.73 10.86
CA ASP A 19 -14.15 -21.46 11.31
C ASP A 19 -15.30 -20.46 11.57
N PRO A 20 -16.41 -20.54 10.82
CA PRO A 20 -17.57 -19.67 11.03
C PRO A 20 -18.17 -19.73 12.45
N ASN A 21 -17.99 -20.84 13.18
CA ASN A 21 -18.54 -21.02 14.52
C ASN A 21 -17.59 -20.57 15.63
N SER A 22 -16.31 -20.35 15.32
CA SER A 22 -15.26 -20.02 16.28
C SER A 22 -14.13 -19.28 15.56
N ILE A 23 -14.43 -18.05 15.13
CA ILE A 23 -13.50 -17.24 14.33
C ILE A 23 -12.30 -16.85 15.20
N GLN A 24 -11.17 -17.52 15.01
CA GLN A 24 -9.89 -17.11 15.58
C GLN A 24 -9.09 -16.28 14.59
N LYS A 25 -9.40 -16.47 13.30
CA LYS A 25 -8.74 -15.79 12.21
C LYS A 25 -9.72 -15.45 11.10
N PHE A 26 -9.63 -14.21 10.63
CA PHE A 26 -10.30 -13.83 9.40
C PHE A 26 -9.40 -12.98 8.51
N THR A 27 -9.58 -13.16 7.21
CA THR A 27 -8.79 -12.51 6.19
C THR A 27 -9.72 -11.77 5.24
N PHE A 28 -9.55 -10.46 5.17
CA PHE A 28 -10.20 -9.62 4.17
C PHE A 28 -9.19 -9.31 3.07
N HIS A 29 -9.52 -9.60 1.83
CA HIS A 29 -8.60 -9.43 0.71
C HIS A 29 -9.28 -8.83 -0.51
N TRP A 30 -8.51 -8.09 -1.28
CA TRP A 30 -8.93 -7.51 -2.56
C TRP A 30 -7.69 -7.33 -3.44
N SER A 31 -7.89 -6.91 -4.68
CA SER A 31 -6.77 -6.58 -5.59
C SER A 31 -6.89 -5.17 -6.09
N CYS A 32 -5.74 -4.51 -6.28
CA CYS A 32 -5.62 -3.27 -7.00
C CYS A 32 -5.08 -3.58 -8.41
N SER A 33 -5.91 -3.45 -9.43
CA SER A 33 -5.55 -3.77 -10.82
C SER A 33 -5.64 -2.54 -11.73
N GLY A 34 -4.80 -2.50 -12.76
CA GLY A 34 -4.81 -1.45 -13.77
C GLY A 34 -4.23 -1.95 -15.08
N GLN A 35 -4.19 -1.08 -16.08
CA GLN A 35 -3.58 -1.42 -17.36
C GLN A 35 -2.07 -1.19 -17.34
N GLY A 36 -1.33 -2.07 -18.02
CA GLY A 36 0.11 -1.93 -18.24
C GLY A 36 0.98 -2.74 -17.29
N ARG A 37 2.29 -2.54 -17.45
CA ARG A 37 3.34 -3.25 -16.72
C ARG A 37 4.51 -2.31 -16.45
N GLN A 38 5.22 -2.53 -15.35
CA GLN A 38 6.44 -1.82 -15.03
C GLN A 38 7.64 -2.71 -15.33
N GLU A 39 8.57 -2.20 -16.13
CA GLU A 39 9.80 -2.90 -16.49
C GLU A 39 10.99 -2.21 -15.85
N PHE A 40 11.84 -2.97 -15.19
CA PHE A 40 13.08 -2.45 -14.63
C PHE A 40 14.20 -3.48 -14.71
N LYS A 41 15.43 -2.99 -14.79
CA LYS A 41 16.64 -3.80 -14.83
C LYS A 41 17.36 -3.75 -13.48
N VAL A 42 17.82 -4.91 -13.03
CA VAL A 42 18.68 -5.08 -11.85
C VAL A 42 20.00 -5.66 -12.35
N ALA A 43 21.10 -4.92 -12.19
CA ALA A 43 22.38 -5.25 -12.85
C ALA A 43 23.16 -6.40 -12.18
N ASN A 44 22.92 -6.69 -10.90
CA ASN A 44 23.63 -7.71 -10.14
C ASN A 44 22.74 -8.96 -9.96
N PRO A 45 23.19 -10.17 -10.34
CA PRO A 45 22.42 -11.41 -10.18
C PRO A 45 21.97 -11.70 -8.75
N HIS A 46 22.81 -11.40 -7.75
CA HIS A 46 22.45 -11.57 -6.34
C HIS A 46 21.32 -10.60 -5.93
N LEU A 47 21.43 -9.32 -6.31
CA LEU A 47 20.36 -8.35 -6.08
C LEU A 47 19.10 -8.71 -6.86
N ALA A 48 19.23 -9.25 -8.06
CA ALA A 48 18.09 -9.70 -8.85
C ALA A 48 17.34 -10.83 -8.11
N GLU A 49 18.05 -11.73 -7.45
CA GLU A 49 17.43 -12.78 -6.66
C GLU A 49 16.70 -12.23 -5.43
N MET A 50 17.31 -11.30 -4.69
CA MET A 50 16.63 -10.60 -3.59
C MET A 50 15.36 -9.86 -4.06
N HIS A 51 15.42 -9.22 -5.23
CA HIS A 51 14.25 -8.59 -5.84
C HIS A 51 13.17 -9.60 -6.21
N ARG A 52 13.55 -10.75 -6.78
CA ARG A 52 12.62 -11.84 -7.11
C ARG A 52 11.90 -12.32 -5.85
N GLU A 53 12.64 -12.58 -4.77
CA GLU A 53 12.07 -13.00 -3.48
C GLU A 53 11.14 -11.93 -2.90
N THR A 54 11.53 -10.66 -2.98
CA THR A 54 10.69 -9.56 -2.51
C THR A 54 9.36 -9.50 -3.27
N LEU A 55 9.39 -9.52 -4.61
CA LEU A 55 8.18 -9.50 -5.43
C LEU A 55 7.29 -10.72 -5.15
N TRP A 56 7.90 -11.90 -4.99
CA TRP A 56 7.21 -13.15 -4.65
C TRP A 56 6.53 -13.07 -3.28
N ASN A 57 7.27 -12.62 -2.26
CA ASN A 57 6.77 -12.47 -0.90
C ASN A 57 5.66 -11.44 -0.80
N LEU A 58 5.59 -10.48 -1.72
CA LEU A 58 4.51 -9.51 -1.82
C LEU A 58 3.33 -9.98 -2.70
N ASN A 59 3.37 -11.22 -3.23
CA ASN A 59 2.39 -11.79 -4.15
C ASN A 59 2.17 -10.95 -5.42
N LEU A 60 3.19 -10.21 -5.85
CA LEU A 60 3.11 -9.46 -7.09
C LEU A 60 3.23 -10.41 -8.29
N LYS A 61 2.50 -10.12 -9.36
CA LYS A 61 2.62 -10.85 -10.62
C LYS A 61 3.79 -10.27 -11.41
N PHE A 62 4.81 -11.08 -11.71
CA PHE A 62 5.98 -10.63 -12.44
C PHE A 62 6.60 -11.73 -13.29
N ASN A 63 7.36 -11.31 -14.31
CA ASN A 63 8.27 -12.14 -15.09
C ASN A 63 9.71 -11.67 -14.88
N LYS A 64 10.65 -12.61 -14.79
CA LYS A 64 12.10 -12.36 -14.70
C LYS A 64 12.78 -12.89 -15.96
N ARG A 65 13.64 -12.09 -16.58
CA ARG A 65 14.49 -12.49 -17.71
C ARG A 65 15.94 -12.21 -17.36
N ASP A 66 16.75 -13.25 -17.29
CA ASP A 66 18.18 -13.10 -17.03
C ASP A 66 18.91 -12.56 -18.25
N LEU A 67 19.88 -11.68 -18.00
CA LEU A 67 20.73 -11.09 -19.03
C LEU A 67 21.99 -11.92 -19.19
N GLN A 68 22.53 -11.95 -20.40
CA GLN A 68 23.72 -12.73 -20.72
C GLN A 68 24.93 -12.29 -19.87
N LYS A 69 25.87 -13.23 -19.67
CA LYS A 69 27.16 -13.01 -19.00
C LYS A 69 27.05 -12.43 -17.59
N GLY A 70 25.96 -12.72 -16.87
CA GLY A 70 25.79 -12.29 -15.48
C GLY A 70 25.53 -10.78 -15.34
N ALA A 71 25.05 -10.10 -16.39
CA ALA A 71 24.72 -8.68 -16.37
C ALA A 71 23.41 -8.34 -15.60
N GLY A 72 22.94 -9.28 -14.78
CA GLY A 72 21.74 -9.18 -13.96
C GLY A 72 20.47 -9.68 -14.64
N SER A 73 19.32 -9.10 -14.29
CA SER A 73 18.01 -9.53 -14.78
C SER A 73 17.10 -8.33 -15.07
N VAL A 74 16.16 -8.52 -15.98
CA VAL A 74 15.05 -7.61 -16.25
C VAL A 74 13.78 -8.19 -15.63
N PHE A 75 13.06 -7.36 -14.89
CA PHE A 75 11.78 -7.67 -14.28
C PHE A 75 10.67 -6.94 -14.99
N VAL A 76 9.59 -7.65 -15.28
CA VAL A 76 8.35 -7.09 -15.82
C VAL A 76 7.25 -7.40 -14.82
N VAL A 77 6.80 -6.39 -14.08
CA VAL A 77 5.77 -6.51 -13.03
C VAL A 77 4.44 -6.03 -13.58
N GLU A 78 3.41 -6.84 -13.48
CA GLU A 78 2.06 -6.46 -13.90
C GLU A 78 1.48 -5.41 -12.95
N SER A 79 0.57 -4.58 -13.47
CA SER A 79 -0.20 -3.62 -12.66
C SER A 79 -1.29 -4.34 -11.86
N PHE A 80 -0.88 -5.27 -11.00
CA PHE A 80 -1.73 -6.09 -10.15
C PHE A 80 -1.09 -6.22 -8.77
N VAL A 81 -1.72 -5.64 -7.77
CA VAL A 81 -1.26 -5.66 -6.37
C VAL A 81 -2.35 -6.29 -5.50
N PRO A 82 -2.17 -7.53 -5.02
CA PRO A 82 -3.09 -8.11 -4.05
C PRO A 82 -2.89 -7.43 -2.70
N VAL A 83 -3.99 -7.10 -2.03
CA VAL A 83 -4.00 -6.47 -0.71
C VAL A 83 -4.70 -7.41 0.27
N THR A 84 -4.15 -7.53 1.47
CA THR A 84 -4.67 -8.46 2.49
C THR A 84 -4.63 -7.81 3.86
N LEU A 85 -5.74 -7.92 4.58
CA LEU A 85 -5.86 -7.65 6.00
C LEU A 85 -6.18 -8.96 6.69
N GLU A 86 -5.34 -9.38 7.61
CA GLU A 86 -5.49 -10.61 8.36
C GLU A 86 -5.55 -10.29 9.84
N PHE A 87 -6.68 -10.61 10.46
CA PHE A 87 -6.87 -10.54 11.90
C PHE A 87 -6.71 -11.92 12.47
N GLU A 88 -5.89 -12.05 13.51
CA GLU A 88 -5.60 -13.32 14.17
C GLU A 88 -5.47 -13.11 15.68
N ILE A 89 -6.10 -13.99 16.46
CA ILE A 89 -5.97 -13.99 17.92
C ILE A 89 -4.68 -14.70 18.31
N ASP A 90 -3.77 -13.99 18.98
CA ASP A 90 -2.63 -14.59 19.67
C ASP A 90 -3.09 -14.95 21.10
N GLN A 91 -3.53 -16.20 21.26
CA GLN A 91 -4.10 -16.68 22.52
C GLN A 91 -3.08 -16.69 23.67
N GLU A 92 -1.80 -16.96 23.37
CA GLU A 92 -0.75 -16.99 24.39
C GLU A 92 -0.52 -15.61 25.00
N LYS A 93 -0.60 -14.56 24.18
CA LYS A 93 -0.39 -13.18 24.62
C LYS A 93 -1.68 -12.43 24.96
N GLY A 94 -2.84 -12.99 24.63
CA GLY A 94 -4.15 -12.36 24.85
C GLY A 94 -4.35 -11.09 24.01
N VAL A 95 -3.81 -11.06 22.80
CA VAL A 95 -3.87 -9.90 21.89
C VAL A 95 -4.44 -10.28 20.53
N ILE A 96 -4.91 -9.28 19.79
CA ILE A 96 -5.33 -9.41 18.40
C ILE A 96 -4.22 -8.82 17.52
N VAL A 97 -3.74 -9.61 16.57
CA VAL A 97 -2.75 -9.18 15.58
C VAL A 97 -3.47 -8.86 14.28
N LEU A 98 -3.25 -7.65 13.75
CA LEU A 98 -3.66 -7.25 12.42
C LEU A 98 -2.44 -7.16 11.52
N LYS A 99 -2.38 -8.05 10.54
CA LYS A 99 -1.37 -8.04 9.49
C LYS A 99 -1.92 -7.42 8.22
N CYS A 100 -1.35 -6.29 7.82
CA CYS A 100 -1.67 -5.58 6.60
C CYS A 100 -0.59 -5.85 5.55
N LYS A 101 -0.97 -6.36 4.39
CA LYS A 101 -0.08 -6.60 3.26
C LYS A 101 -0.46 -5.73 2.09
N ASN A 102 0.51 -5.00 1.54
CA ASN A 102 0.36 -4.08 0.42
C ASN A 102 -0.71 -2.98 0.64
N LEU A 103 -0.98 -2.62 1.89
CA LEU A 103 -1.93 -1.56 2.25
C LEU A 103 -1.19 -0.21 2.24
N GLY A 104 -1.59 0.70 1.35
CA GLY A 104 -0.98 2.03 1.21
C GLY A 104 0.38 2.00 0.50
N SER A 105 1.29 1.12 0.92
CA SER A 105 2.60 0.87 0.32
C SER A 105 2.87 -0.63 0.15
N LEU A 106 3.82 -0.98 -0.72
CA LEU A 106 4.25 -2.36 -0.90
C LEU A 106 5.02 -2.82 0.34
N GLY A 107 4.58 -3.90 0.97
CA GLY A 107 5.17 -4.34 2.23
C GLY A 107 4.20 -5.13 3.10
N ILE A 108 4.64 -5.41 4.31
CA ILE A 108 3.85 -6.01 5.37
C ILE A 108 4.02 -5.14 6.61
N VAL A 109 2.91 -4.71 7.20
CA VAL A 109 2.86 -3.99 8.46
C VAL A 109 2.01 -4.81 9.42
N ASN A 110 2.48 -4.98 10.66
CA ASN A 110 1.74 -5.70 11.70
C ASN A 110 1.40 -4.73 12.83
N TYR A 111 0.14 -4.76 13.25
CA TYR A 111 -0.34 -4.05 14.43
C TYR A 111 -0.78 -5.07 15.47
N THR A 112 -0.55 -4.75 16.74
CA THR A 112 -0.97 -5.59 17.86
C THR A 112 -1.88 -4.77 18.76
N TYR A 113 -3.07 -5.29 19.02
CA TYR A 113 -4.09 -4.63 19.81
C TYR A 113 -4.45 -5.47 21.03
N PRO A 114 -4.62 -4.87 22.22
CA PRO A 114 -5.42 -5.50 23.24
C PRO A 114 -6.89 -5.56 22.77
N PRO A 115 -7.72 -6.50 23.27
CA PRO A 115 -9.07 -6.72 22.75
C PRO A 115 -9.99 -5.49 22.80
N ASP A 116 -9.84 -4.63 23.81
CA ASP A 116 -10.61 -3.40 24.00
C ASP A 116 -10.30 -2.30 22.97
N ARG A 117 -9.13 -2.36 22.33
CA ARG A 117 -8.74 -1.43 21.25
C ARG A 117 -9.37 -1.75 19.92
N VAL A 118 -9.82 -2.98 19.70
CA VAL A 118 -10.58 -3.36 18.49
C VAL A 118 -12.04 -2.97 18.69
N ASN A 119 -12.30 -1.68 18.52
CA ASN A 119 -13.60 -1.05 18.75
C ASN A 119 -14.15 -0.40 17.48
N ALA A 120 -15.35 0.19 17.58
CA ALA A 120 -16.03 0.81 16.45
C ALA A 120 -15.22 1.94 15.79
N GLU A 121 -14.49 2.75 16.56
CA GLU A 121 -13.67 3.85 16.02
C GLU A 121 -12.54 3.32 15.15
N LEU A 122 -11.80 2.31 15.64
CA LEU A 122 -10.73 1.68 14.85
C LEU A 122 -11.28 1.05 13.58
N MET A 123 -12.41 0.35 13.68
CA MET A 123 -13.04 -0.33 12.53
C MET A 123 -13.56 0.67 11.48
N ASP A 124 -14.09 1.82 11.91
CA ASP A 124 -14.53 2.89 11.01
C ASP A 124 -13.36 3.52 10.25
N GLU A 125 -12.25 3.82 10.93
CA GLU A 125 -11.05 4.37 10.28
C GLU A 125 -10.40 3.35 9.34
N LEU A 126 -10.40 2.07 9.71
CA LEU A 126 -9.97 0.99 8.83
C LEU A 126 -10.86 0.89 7.59
N ALA A 127 -12.18 0.96 7.74
CA ALA A 127 -13.12 0.93 6.62
C ALA A 127 -12.90 2.12 5.66
N LYS A 128 -12.69 3.33 6.20
CA LYS A 128 -12.30 4.50 5.38
C LYS A 128 -10.99 4.26 4.65
N CYS A 129 -9.99 3.67 5.30
CA CYS A 129 -8.70 3.32 4.70
C CYS A 129 -8.86 2.33 3.53
N VAL A 130 -9.59 1.23 3.73
CA VAL A 130 -9.94 0.25 2.69
C VAL A 130 -10.59 0.94 1.48
N LEU A 131 -11.57 1.81 1.73
CA LEU A 131 -12.30 2.55 0.70
C LEU A 131 -11.51 3.72 0.10
N ARG A 132 -10.23 3.89 0.44
CA ARG A 132 -9.35 5.01 0.02
C ARG A 132 -9.90 6.39 0.34
N ARG A 133 -10.76 6.49 1.36
CA ARG A 133 -11.26 7.75 1.90
C ARG A 133 -10.24 8.34 2.89
N PRO A 134 -10.27 9.66 3.13
CA PRO A 134 -9.52 10.26 4.23
C PRO A 134 -9.81 9.53 5.54
N ASN A 135 -8.75 9.15 6.25
CA ASN A 135 -8.83 8.35 7.47
C ASN A 135 -7.66 8.67 8.40
N ARG A 136 -7.77 8.23 9.65
CA ARG A 136 -6.76 8.35 10.71
C ARG A 136 -6.23 6.99 11.17
N PHE A 137 -6.32 5.96 10.32
CA PHE A 137 -5.98 4.58 10.71
C PHE A 137 -4.53 4.48 11.20
N ASP A 138 -3.58 5.01 10.44
CA ASP A 138 -2.16 4.99 10.82
C ASP A 138 -1.89 5.79 12.11
N GLU A 139 -2.61 6.90 12.31
CA GLU A 139 -2.51 7.72 13.54
C GLU A 139 -3.01 6.98 14.77
N LEU A 140 -4.14 6.27 14.66
CA LEU A 140 -4.69 5.43 15.73
C LEU A 140 -3.75 4.28 16.11
N ASN A 141 -2.88 3.87 15.18
CA ASN A 141 -1.90 2.81 15.39
C ASN A 141 -0.55 3.33 15.89
N GLY A 142 -0.45 4.62 16.23
CA GLY A 142 0.76 5.22 16.78
C GLY A 142 1.83 5.55 15.74
N GLU A 143 1.56 5.36 14.45
CA GLU A 143 2.41 5.89 13.39
C GLU A 143 2.17 7.40 13.27
N LYS A 144 3.22 8.20 13.50
CA LYS A 144 3.14 9.65 13.32
C LYS A 144 2.95 9.97 11.83
N MET A 145 1.71 10.20 11.41
CA MET A 145 1.30 10.52 10.04
C MET A 145 1.69 9.47 8.99
N SER A 146 0.67 8.86 8.40
CA SER A 146 0.79 8.07 7.17
C SER A 146 1.67 8.77 6.14
N ASP A 147 2.61 8.05 5.51
CA ASP A 147 3.38 8.59 4.39
C ASP A 147 2.47 9.03 3.23
N THR A 148 1.30 8.41 3.09
CA THR A 148 0.27 8.83 2.12
C THR A 148 -0.34 10.19 2.48
N LEU A 149 -0.53 10.48 3.76
CA LEU A 149 -1.01 11.78 4.24
C LEU A 149 0.07 12.86 4.09
N ARG A 150 1.34 12.53 4.37
CA ARG A 150 2.48 13.42 4.11
C ARG A 150 2.62 13.73 2.64
N GLN A 151 2.46 12.73 1.76
CA GLN A 151 2.52 12.92 0.32
C GLN A 151 1.39 13.80 -0.19
N ARG A 152 0.14 13.59 0.29
CA ARG A 152 -1.00 14.47 -0.04
C ARG A 152 -0.82 15.89 0.46
N LEU A 153 -0.27 16.07 1.67
CA LEU A 153 0.05 17.40 2.20
C LEU A 153 1.08 18.10 1.31
N ARG A 154 2.12 17.39 0.85
CA ARG A 154 3.10 17.94 -0.11
C ARG A 154 2.43 18.31 -1.43
N GLU A 155 1.59 17.45 -1.99
CA GLU A 155 0.86 17.72 -3.24
C GLU A 155 -0.09 18.92 -3.13
N ASN A 156 -0.80 19.06 -2.01
CA ASN A 156 -1.69 20.19 -1.77
C ASN A 156 -0.93 21.51 -1.57
N VAL A 157 0.21 21.48 -0.86
CA VAL A 157 1.07 22.65 -0.69
C VAL A 157 1.65 23.09 -2.03
N GLU A 158 2.07 22.16 -2.89
CA GLU A 158 2.59 22.49 -4.22
C GLU A 158 1.51 23.11 -5.10
N LYS A 159 0.30 22.52 -5.11
CA LYS A 159 -0.85 23.08 -5.85
C LYS A 159 -1.25 24.48 -5.37
N GLU A 160 -1.27 24.72 -4.06
CA GLU A 160 -1.54 26.06 -3.53
C GLU A 160 -0.46 27.07 -3.90
N ARG A 161 0.80 26.63 -3.97
CA ARG A 161 1.93 27.47 -4.35
C ARG A 161 1.85 27.84 -5.84
N GLU A 162 1.51 26.88 -6.70
CA GLU A 162 1.29 27.09 -8.13
C GLU A 162 0.09 28.02 -8.39
N ALA A 163 -1.02 27.84 -7.67
CA ALA A 163 -2.19 28.71 -7.77
C ALA A 163 -1.84 30.17 -7.43
N ARG A 164 -1.17 30.40 -6.30
CA ARG A 164 -0.71 31.75 -5.90
C ARG A 164 0.24 32.39 -6.91
N ASN A 165 1.14 31.61 -7.50
CA ASN A 165 2.11 32.13 -8.47
C ASN A 165 1.44 32.54 -9.80
N THR A 166 0.36 31.84 -10.16
CA THR A 166 -0.45 32.14 -11.35
C THR A 166 -1.27 33.41 -11.15
N GLU A 167 -1.93 33.56 -9.99
CA GLU A 167 -2.68 34.78 -9.61
C GLU A 167 -1.77 36.03 -9.55
N LEU A 168 -0.52 35.89 -9.11
CA LEU A 168 0.47 36.97 -9.09
C LEU A 168 0.93 37.38 -10.51
N HIS A 169 0.99 36.44 -11.45
CA HIS A 169 1.32 36.75 -12.85
C HIS A 169 0.14 37.41 -13.58
N GLU A 170 -1.09 36.97 -13.33
CA GLU A 170 -2.28 37.57 -13.95
C GLU A 170 -2.53 38.99 -13.44
N SER A 171 -2.38 39.24 -12.14
CA SER A 171 -2.53 40.59 -11.56
C SER A 171 -1.46 41.59 -12.05
N SER A 172 -0.26 41.12 -12.36
CA SER A 172 0.82 41.95 -12.91
C SER A 172 0.63 42.31 -14.40
N SER A 173 -0.24 41.58 -15.10
CA SER A 173 -0.50 41.75 -16.54
C SER A 173 -1.63 42.75 -16.84
N VAL A 174 -2.44 43.11 -15.85
CA VAL A 174 -3.62 43.99 -16.00
C VAL A 174 -3.30 45.46 -15.68
N THR A 175 -2.06 45.79 -15.28
CA THR A 175 -1.66 47.16 -14.89
C THR A 175 -0.75 47.86 -15.92
N GLN A 176 -0.81 47.48 -17.20
CA GLN A 176 -0.16 48.22 -18.30
C GLN A 176 -1.17 48.88 -19.23
#